data_AF-A0AA37LMU8-F1
#
_entry.id   AF-A0AA37LMU8-F1
#
_cell.length_a   1.000
_cell.length_b   1.000
_cell.length_c   1.000
_cell.angle_alpha   90.00
_cell.angle_beta   90.00
_cell.angle_gamma   90.00
#
_symmetry.space_group_name_H-M   'P 1'
#
loop_
_entity.id
_entity.type
_entity.pdbx_description
1 polymer ?
#
loop_
_entity_poly.entity_id
_entity_poly.type
_entity_poly.pdbx_seq_one_letter_code
_entity_poly.pdbx_strand_id
1 'polypeptide(L)'
;MSEQKPWADGPFELISSTRAGSQKDVKTVGANRMAEDMTIIHNLIIRILNTVYLQCVNVEKSPGDVQDFVAYAIEWAKMVEEHHHTEEETVFPQVEQLAGVPGLMQTNVAQHEAFHDGLHTYMGYLEKVQKGEEAYSGERLKGIIDSFMPILRQHLSDEIDTLVKLGDYDRDWEAWFEKLVKELLAKTSDPKLKVRYFLYIAILLHSVFRGARRRHRPRLEPD
;
A
#
# COMPACT_ATOMS: atom_id res chain seq x y z
N MET A 1 7.71 18.60 -28.41
CA MET A 1 8.08 18.27 -27.02
C MET A 1 7.88 16.78 -26.89
N SER A 2 8.90 16.00 -26.54
CA SER A 2 8.71 14.57 -26.29
C SER A 2 7.76 14.45 -25.10
N GLU A 3 6.55 13.93 -25.31
CA GLU A 3 5.70 13.49 -24.20
C GLU A 3 6.54 12.55 -23.35
N GLN A 4 6.90 12.97 -22.14
CA GLN A 4 7.53 12.07 -21.19
C GLN A 4 6.54 10.93 -20.98
N LYS A 5 6.89 9.74 -21.44
CA LYS A 5 6.09 8.55 -21.14
C LYS A 5 6.05 8.42 -19.63
N PRO A 6 4.90 8.58 -18.97
CA PRO A 6 4.82 8.38 -17.54
C PRO A 6 5.22 6.93 -17.27
N TRP A 7 6.12 6.75 -16.29
CA TRP A 7 6.38 5.43 -15.73
C TRP A 7 5.17 5.02 -14.86
N ALA A 8 5.36 4.34 -13.74
CA ALA A 8 4.27 4.03 -12.82
C ALA A 8 3.89 5.18 -11.86
N ASP A 9 4.37 6.40 -12.10
CA ASP A 9 4.21 7.54 -11.18
C ASP A 9 2.93 8.37 -11.43
N GLY A 10 2.10 7.99 -12.41
CA GLY A 10 0.80 8.58 -12.69
C GLY A 10 -0.12 7.63 -13.47
N PRO A 11 -1.41 7.97 -13.66
CA PRO A 11 -2.00 9.30 -13.41
C PRO A 11 -2.36 9.59 -11.95
N PHE A 12 -2.45 8.57 -11.09
CA PHE A 12 -2.71 8.79 -9.67
C PHE A 12 -1.40 9.17 -8.98
N GLU A 13 -1.38 10.38 -8.42
CA GLU A 13 -0.17 10.97 -7.86
C GLU A 13 0.36 10.18 -6.68
N LEU A 14 1.68 10.05 -6.59
CA LEU A 14 2.33 9.45 -5.42
C LEU A 14 2.24 10.37 -4.20
N ILE A 15 2.39 9.79 -3.02
CA ILE A 15 2.42 10.50 -1.74
C ILE A 15 3.86 10.92 -1.44
N SER A 16 4.07 12.21 -1.18
CA SER A 16 5.38 12.71 -0.76
C SER A 16 5.79 12.15 0.60
N SER A 17 7.00 11.61 0.69
CA SER A 17 7.57 11.13 1.96
C SER A 17 7.74 12.24 3.01
N THR A 18 7.81 13.51 2.59
CA THR A 18 7.88 14.63 3.52
C THR A 18 6.64 14.75 4.41
N ARG A 19 5.49 14.16 4.01
CA ARG A 19 4.29 14.11 4.86
C ARG A 19 4.50 13.28 6.11
N ALA A 20 5.29 12.21 6.03
CA ALA A 20 5.71 11.43 7.19
C ALA A 20 6.80 12.12 8.03
N GLY A 21 7.20 13.35 7.68
CA GLY A 21 8.34 14.05 8.28
C GLY A 21 9.70 13.51 7.82
N SER A 22 9.76 12.69 6.77
CA SER A 22 11.02 12.18 6.23
C SER A 22 11.90 13.32 5.71
N GLN A 23 13.17 13.30 6.10
CA GLN A 23 14.20 14.21 5.61
C GLN A 23 15.38 13.41 5.09
N LYS A 24 16.12 14.00 4.15
CA LYS A 24 17.30 13.36 3.57
C LYS A 24 18.32 13.05 4.68
N ASP A 25 18.78 11.80 4.74
CA ASP A 25 19.79 11.31 5.68
C ASP A 25 19.41 11.37 7.17
N VAL A 26 18.15 11.66 7.50
CA VAL A 26 17.60 11.64 8.86
C VAL A 26 16.69 10.43 9.01
N LYS A 27 16.91 9.61 10.04
CA LYS A 27 16.04 8.47 10.35
C LYS A 27 14.80 8.98 11.08
N THR A 28 13.62 8.63 10.58
CA THR A 28 12.35 8.80 11.30
C THR A 28 12.29 7.83 12.51
N VAL A 29 11.58 8.25 13.57
CA VAL A 29 11.41 7.50 14.83
C VAL A 29 9.96 7.61 15.30
N GLY A 30 9.53 6.67 16.15
CA GLY A 30 8.19 6.67 16.73
C GLY A 30 7.09 6.65 15.66
N ALA A 31 6.07 7.49 15.85
CA ALA A 31 4.94 7.62 14.94
C ALA A 31 5.36 7.97 13.50
N ASN A 32 6.35 8.85 13.32
CA ASN A 32 6.86 9.22 12.00
C ASN A 32 7.54 8.06 11.27
N ARG A 33 8.16 7.11 12.00
CA ARG A 33 8.72 5.90 11.39
C ARG A 33 7.62 5.05 10.79
N MET A 34 6.53 4.86 11.52
CA MET A 34 5.36 4.14 11.02
C MET A 34 4.76 4.84 9.80
N ALA A 35 4.57 6.16 9.86
CA ALA A 35 4.05 6.94 8.74
C ALA A 35 4.96 6.87 7.49
N GLU A 36 6.29 6.83 7.66
CA GLU A 36 7.23 6.65 6.55
C GLU A 36 7.09 5.27 5.91
N ASP A 37 7.06 4.22 6.73
CA ASP A 37 6.92 2.84 6.26
C ASP A 37 5.54 2.66 5.57
N MET A 38 4.48 3.29 6.08
CA MET A 38 3.15 3.29 5.46
C MET A 38 3.12 4.04 4.12
N THR A 39 3.81 5.19 4.02
CA THR A 39 3.94 5.93 2.76
C THR A 39 4.58 5.08 1.66
N ILE A 40 5.50 4.17 2.01
CA ILE A 40 6.11 3.23 1.06
C ILE A 40 5.08 2.21 0.56
N ILE A 41 4.30 1.62 1.47
CA ILE A 41 3.23 0.66 1.15
C ILE A 41 2.19 1.32 0.25
N HIS A 42 1.72 2.51 0.61
CA HIS A 42 0.71 3.24 -0.17
C HIS A 42 1.22 3.61 -1.56
N ASN A 43 2.48 4.03 -1.67
CA ASN A 43 3.09 4.30 -2.97
C ASN A 43 3.32 3.02 -3.81
N LEU A 44 3.43 1.84 -3.19
CA LEU A 44 3.43 0.58 -3.93
C LEU A 44 2.04 0.29 -4.50
N ILE A 45 0.98 0.45 -3.68
CA ILE A 45 -0.41 0.31 -4.10
C ILE A 45 -0.72 1.22 -5.30
N ILE A 46 -0.36 2.50 -5.21
CA ILE A 46 -0.59 3.48 -6.26
C ILE A 46 0.21 3.12 -7.53
N ARG A 47 1.48 2.75 -7.41
CA ARG A 47 2.31 2.40 -8.57
C ARG A 47 1.76 1.20 -9.33
N ILE A 48 1.36 0.14 -8.61
CA ILE A 48 0.80 -1.05 -9.24
C ILE A 48 -0.53 -0.70 -9.93
N LEU A 49 -1.40 0.12 -9.32
CA LEU A 49 -2.63 0.49 -10.02
C LEU A 49 -2.37 1.40 -11.23
N ASN A 50 -1.40 2.30 -11.15
CA ASN A 50 -0.99 3.12 -12.29
C ASN A 50 -0.56 2.26 -13.48
N THR A 51 0.18 1.16 -13.28
CA THR A 51 0.52 0.25 -14.38
C THR A 51 -0.72 -0.45 -14.95
N VAL A 52 -1.65 -0.90 -14.11
CA VAL A 52 -2.94 -1.49 -14.56
C VAL A 52 -3.71 -0.47 -15.39
N TYR A 53 -3.86 0.76 -14.89
CA TYR A 53 -4.58 1.83 -15.57
C TYR A 53 -3.95 2.19 -16.93
N LEU A 54 -2.62 2.30 -17.00
CA LEU A 54 -1.91 2.62 -18.24
C LEU A 54 -1.97 1.49 -19.28
N GLN A 55 -2.06 0.22 -18.84
CA GLN A 55 -2.00 -0.94 -19.73
C GLN A 55 -3.35 -1.56 -20.05
N CYS A 56 -4.42 -1.23 -19.30
CA CYS A 56 -5.71 -1.89 -19.44
C CYS A 56 -6.27 -1.86 -20.88
N VAL A 57 -6.14 -0.75 -21.61
CA VAL A 57 -6.56 -0.69 -23.03
C VAL A 57 -5.48 -1.25 -23.97
N ASN A 58 -4.21 -1.10 -23.62
CA ASN A 58 -3.11 -1.50 -24.48
C ASN A 58 -2.96 -3.02 -24.60
N VAL A 59 -3.26 -3.78 -23.54
CA VAL A 59 -3.16 -5.25 -23.55
C VAL A 59 -4.13 -5.90 -24.54
N GLU A 60 -5.21 -5.22 -24.96
CA GLU A 60 -6.12 -5.72 -25.99
C GLU A 60 -5.42 -5.94 -27.34
N LYS A 61 -4.30 -5.26 -27.59
CA LYS A 61 -3.45 -5.43 -28.78
C LYS A 61 -2.66 -6.74 -28.75
N SER A 62 -2.58 -7.39 -27.59
CA SER A 62 -1.92 -8.66 -27.35
C SER A 62 -2.88 -9.65 -26.66
N PRO A 63 -3.84 -10.26 -27.38
CA PRO A 63 -4.86 -11.13 -26.77
C PRO A 63 -4.29 -12.30 -25.95
N GLY A 64 -3.09 -12.79 -26.28
CA GLY A 64 -2.40 -13.84 -25.54
C GLY A 64 -1.98 -13.42 -24.12
N ASP A 65 -1.80 -12.12 -23.87
CA ASP A 65 -1.32 -11.58 -22.58
C ASP A 65 -2.48 -11.15 -21.66
N VAL A 66 -3.73 -11.16 -22.15
CA VAL A 66 -4.90 -10.65 -21.42
C VAL A 66 -5.13 -11.41 -20.11
N GLN A 67 -5.01 -12.75 -20.13
CA GLN A 67 -5.23 -13.56 -18.92
C GLN A 67 -4.16 -13.31 -17.85
N ASP A 68 -2.90 -13.17 -18.25
CA ASP A 68 -1.80 -12.84 -17.34
C ASP A 68 -1.98 -11.42 -16.75
N PHE A 69 -2.39 -10.47 -17.58
CA PHE A 69 -2.71 -9.11 -17.13
C PHE A 69 -3.89 -9.08 -16.15
N VAL A 70 -4.96 -9.82 -16.44
CA VAL A 70 -6.13 -9.94 -15.55
C VAL A 70 -5.74 -10.56 -14.22
N ALA A 71 -4.92 -11.62 -14.22
CA ALA A 71 -4.40 -12.22 -13.00
C ALA A 71 -3.57 -11.23 -12.18
N TYR A 72 -2.66 -10.48 -12.82
CA TYR A 72 -1.90 -9.41 -12.19
C TYR A 72 -2.79 -8.32 -11.56
N ALA A 73 -3.82 -7.89 -12.29
CA ALA A 73 -4.78 -6.89 -11.84
C ALA A 73 -5.62 -7.38 -10.64
N ILE A 74 -5.98 -8.68 -10.60
CA ILE A 74 -6.66 -9.31 -9.46
C ILE A 74 -5.76 -9.34 -8.22
N GLU A 75 -4.49 -9.69 -8.37
CA GLU A 75 -3.55 -9.73 -7.23
C GLU A 75 -3.36 -8.35 -6.59
N TRP A 76 -3.46 -7.27 -7.36
CA TRP A 76 -3.50 -5.92 -6.80
C TRP A 76 -4.70 -5.70 -5.88
N ALA A 77 -5.91 -6.10 -6.30
CA ALA A 77 -7.11 -5.93 -5.46
C ALA A 77 -7.02 -6.74 -4.16
N LYS A 78 -6.56 -8.01 -4.25
CA LYS A 78 -6.33 -8.85 -3.07
C LYS A 78 -5.32 -8.25 -2.11
N MET A 79 -4.26 -7.63 -2.63
CA MET A 79 -3.26 -6.94 -1.81
C MET A 79 -3.88 -5.74 -1.06
N VAL A 80 -4.70 -4.94 -1.72
CA VAL A 80 -5.38 -3.79 -1.11
C VAL A 80 -6.38 -4.25 -0.05
N GLU A 81 -7.17 -5.29 -0.33
CA GLU A 81 -8.11 -5.87 0.63
C GLU A 81 -7.41 -6.42 1.88
N GLU A 82 -6.33 -7.20 1.70
CA GLU A 82 -5.55 -7.77 2.82
C GLU A 82 -4.90 -6.68 3.68
N HIS A 83 -4.43 -5.60 3.05
CA HIS A 83 -3.84 -4.44 3.73
C HIS A 83 -4.84 -3.77 4.67
N HIS A 84 -6.00 -3.35 4.14
CA HIS A 84 -7.02 -2.68 4.94
C HIS A 84 -7.66 -3.61 5.97
N HIS A 85 -7.85 -4.90 5.63
CA HIS A 85 -8.34 -5.90 6.60
C HIS A 85 -7.37 -6.06 7.78
N THR A 86 -6.05 -6.09 7.51
CA THR A 86 -5.04 -6.14 8.57
C THR A 86 -5.10 -4.88 9.45
N GLU A 87 -5.35 -3.73 8.86
CA GLU A 87 -5.47 -2.47 9.59
C GLU A 87 -6.66 -2.49 10.54
N GLU A 88 -7.85 -2.81 10.03
CA GLU A 88 -9.07 -2.82 10.82
C GLU A 88 -9.09 -3.90 11.91
N GLU A 89 -8.59 -5.10 11.62
CA GLU A 89 -8.62 -6.21 12.58
C GLU A 89 -7.49 -6.17 13.61
N THR A 90 -6.35 -5.54 13.26
CA THR A 90 -5.13 -5.61 14.08
C THR A 90 -4.55 -4.24 14.41
N VAL A 91 -4.29 -3.40 13.43
CA VAL A 91 -3.49 -2.17 13.64
C VAL A 91 -4.32 -1.10 14.35
N PHE A 92 -5.47 -0.73 13.80
CA PHE A 92 -6.33 0.33 14.33
C PHE A 92 -6.79 0.06 15.77
N PRO A 93 -7.28 -1.15 16.14
CA PRO A 93 -7.65 -1.43 17.52
C PRO A 93 -6.48 -1.29 18.50
N GLN A 94 -5.28 -1.72 18.11
CA GLN A 94 -4.08 -1.57 18.95
C GLN A 94 -3.65 -0.12 19.10
N VAL A 95 -3.73 0.69 18.03
CA VAL A 95 -3.46 2.13 18.07
C VAL A 95 -4.42 2.82 19.04
N GLU A 96 -5.72 2.54 18.94
CA GLU A 96 -6.73 3.11 19.84
C GLU A 96 -6.50 2.71 21.29
N GLN A 97 -6.18 1.43 21.54
CA GLN A 97 -5.87 0.92 22.87
C GLN A 97 -4.62 1.58 23.45
N LEU A 98 -3.55 1.73 22.67
CA LEU A 98 -2.30 2.31 23.13
C LEU A 98 -2.45 3.82 23.37
N ALA A 99 -3.14 4.54 22.50
CA ALA A 99 -3.45 5.96 22.68
C ALA A 99 -4.41 6.19 23.86
N GLY A 100 -5.30 5.23 24.14
CA GLY A 100 -6.37 5.38 25.12
C GLY A 100 -7.54 6.24 24.61
N VAL A 101 -7.71 6.32 23.28
CA VAL A 101 -8.72 7.15 22.61
C VAL A 101 -9.57 6.24 21.71
N PRO A 102 -10.77 5.84 22.17
CA PRO A 102 -11.70 5.07 21.35
C PRO A 102 -12.14 5.86 20.11
N GLY A 103 -12.19 5.19 18.95
CA GLY A 103 -12.60 5.81 17.69
C GLY A 103 -11.55 6.75 17.07
N LEU A 104 -10.31 6.74 17.56
CA LEU A 104 -9.21 7.54 16.98
C LEU A 104 -8.99 7.23 15.50
N MET A 105 -9.26 6.00 15.07
CA MET A 105 -9.08 5.54 13.68
C MET A 105 -10.40 5.47 12.90
N GLN A 106 -11.53 5.93 13.46
CA GLN A 106 -12.85 5.79 12.84
C GLN A 106 -12.96 6.48 11.48
N THR A 107 -12.24 7.60 11.29
CA THR A 107 -12.19 8.29 9.99
C THR A 107 -11.52 7.42 8.93
N ASN A 108 -10.43 6.73 9.27
CA ASN A 108 -9.74 5.80 8.35
C ASN A 108 -10.67 4.64 7.97
N VAL A 109 -11.38 4.06 8.93
CA VAL A 109 -12.38 3.00 8.70
C VAL A 109 -13.49 3.49 7.76
N ALA A 110 -14.07 4.66 8.01
CA ALA A 110 -15.11 5.23 7.14
C ALA A 110 -14.59 5.51 5.72
N GLN A 111 -13.31 5.85 5.58
CA GLN A 111 -12.68 6.00 4.28
C GLN A 111 -12.46 4.66 3.57
N HIS A 112 -12.17 3.57 4.28
CA HIS A 112 -12.14 2.22 3.72
C HIS A 112 -13.49 1.83 3.11
N GLU A 113 -14.55 2.00 3.89
CA GLU A 113 -15.92 1.73 3.45
C GLU A 113 -16.27 2.51 2.16
N ALA A 114 -15.81 3.75 2.04
CA ALA A 114 -16.15 4.63 0.93
C ALA A 114 -15.63 4.20 -0.45
N PHE A 115 -14.53 3.44 -0.55
CA PHE A 115 -14.05 2.89 -1.82
C PHE A 115 -14.35 1.40 -2.01
N HIS A 116 -14.90 0.73 -0.99
CA HIS A 116 -15.03 -0.72 -0.95
C HIS A 116 -15.89 -1.27 -2.10
N ASP A 117 -17.03 -0.64 -2.37
CA ASP A 117 -17.92 -1.04 -3.47
C ASP A 117 -17.24 -0.96 -4.85
N GLY A 118 -16.40 0.04 -5.04
CA GLY A 118 -15.61 0.20 -6.27
C GLY A 118 -14.54 -0.87 -6.41
N LEU A 119 -13.84 -1.20 -5.33
CA LEU A 119 -12.86 -2.28 -5.29
C LEU A 119 -13.51 -3.65 -5.56
N HIS A 120 -14.70 -3.91 -5.00
CA HIS A 120 -15.47 -5.11 -5.28
C HIS A 120 -15.95 -5.18 -6.73
N THR A 121 -16.37 -4.05 -7.31
CA THR A 121 -16.75 -3.99 -8.72
C THR A 121 -15.55 -4.31 -9.62
N TYR A 122 -14.38 -3.78 -9.29
CA TYR A 122 -13.11 -4.06 -9.98
C TYR A 122 -12.78 -5.55 -9.93
N MET A 123 -12.78 -6.15 -8.73
CA MET A 123 -12.43 -7.56 -8.55
C MET A 123 -13.44 -8.47 -9.24
N GLY A 124 -14.75 -8.22 -9.06
CA GLY A 124 -15.81 -9.03 -9.66
C GLY A 124 -15.82 -9.00 -11.19
N TYR A 125 -15.48 -7.87 -11.80
CA TYR A 125 -15.32 -7.78 -13.26
C TYR A 125 -14.14 -8.63 -13.74
N LEU A 126 -12.97 -8.46 -13.13
CA LEU A 126 -11.77 -9.21 -13.53
C LEU A 126 -11.93 -10.72 -13.32
N GLU A 127 -12.59 -11.15 -12.25
CA GLU A 127 -12.87 -12.57 -12.01
C GLU A 127 -13.78 -13.19 -13.08
N LYS A 128 -14.81 -12.46 -13.54
CA LYS A 128 -15.67 -12.92 -14.65
C LYS A 128 -14.86 -13.05 -15.94
N VAL A 129 -13.97 -12.09 -16.22
CA VAL A 129 -13.06 -12.17 -17.36
C VAL A 129 -12.10 -13.36 -17.24
N GLN A 130 -11.54 -13.59 -16.06
CA GLN A 130 -10.64 -14.73 -15.79
C GLN A 130 -11.34 -16.08 -16.00
N LYS A 131 -12.63 -16.17 -15.65
CA LYS A 131 -13.47 -17.38 -15.85
C LYS A 131 -14.01 -17.52 -17.28
N GLY A 132 -13.82 -16.52 -18.14
CA GLY A 132 -14.41 -16.49 -19.49
C GLY A 132 -15.93 -16.24 -19.50
N GLU A 133 -16.50 -15.80 -18.38
CA GLU A 133 -17.92 -15.43 -18.24
C GLU A 133 -18.22 -14.06 -18.85
N GLU A 134 -17.18 -13.23 -19.01
CA GLU A 134 -17.25 -11.91 -19.61
C GLU A 134 -16.03 -11.66 -20.52
N ALA A 135 -16.23 -11.00 -21.67
CA ALA A 135 -15.13 -10.61 -22.54
C ALA A 135 -14.35 -9.44 -21.93
N TYR A 136 -13.02 -9.47 -22.03
CA TYR A 136 -12.19 -8.36 -21.56
C TYR A 136 -12.44 -7.08 -22.38
N SER A 137 -12.61 -5.97 -21.66
CA SER A 137 -12.65 -4.60 -22.14
C SER A 137 -11.79 -3.71 -21.23
N GLY A 138 -10.72 -3.15 -21.79
CA GLY A 138 -9.82 -2.22 -21.13
C GLY A 138 -10.53 -0.93 -20.74
N GLU A 139 -11.39 -0.40 -21.61
CA GLU A 139 -12.19 0.81 -21.33
C GLU A 139 -13.13 0.61 -20.14
N ARG A 140 -13.73 -0.59 -20.03
CA ARG A 140 -14.54 -0.93 -18.85
C ARG A 140 -13.71 -0.99 -17.58
N LEU A 141 -12.55 -1.66 -17.62
CA LEU A 141 -11.65 -1.72 -16.45
C LEU A 141 -11.25 -0.31 -16.02
N LYS A 142 -10.87 0.53 -16.99
CA LYS A 142 -10.49 1.92 -16.77
C LYS A 142 -11.61 2.72 -16.09
N GLY A 143 -12.84 2.63 -16.60
CA GLY A 143 -14.00 3.30 -16.01
C GLY A 143 -14.33 2.82 -14.60
N ILE A 144 -14.11 1.53 -14.30
CA ILE A 144 -14.24 1.03 -12.92
C ILE A 144 -13.17 1.66 -12.03
N ILE A 145 -11.90 1.71 -12.47
CA ILE A 145 -10.82 2.34 -11.70
C ILE A 145 -11.13 3.82 -11.42
N ASP A 146 -11.62 4.56 -12.43
CA ASP A 146 -12.01 5.96 -12.30
C ASP A 146 -13.09 6.20 -11.22
N SER A 147 -13.92 5.19 -10.94
CA SER A 147 -15.03 5.31 -9.98
C SER A 147 -14.60 5.34 -8.51
N PHE A 148 -13.45 4.77 -8.16
CA PHE A 148 -13.06 4.60 -6.76
C PHE A 148 -11.64 5.08 -6.44
N MET A 149 -10.75 5.15 -7.43
CA MET A 149 -9.36 5.50 -7.16
C MET A 149 -9.17 6.93 -6.59
N PRO A 150 -9.96 7.95 -6.96
CA PRO A 150 -9.88 9.24 -6.28
C PRO A 150 -10.11 9.14 -4.76
N ILE A 151 -11.06 8.29 -4.35
CA ILE A 151 -11.41 8.08 -2.93
C ILE A 151 -10.31 7.27 -2.24
N LEU A 152 -9.88 6.15 -2.83
CA LEU A 152 -8.77 5.36 -2.31
C LEU A 152 -7.50 6.21 -2.18
N ARG A 153 -7.16 7.02 -3.19
CA ARG A 153 -5.97 7.88 -3.12
C ARG A 153 -6.08 8.95 -2.03
N GLN A 154 -7.27 9.48 -1.78
CA GLN A 154 -7.49 10.42 -0.67
C GLN A 154 -7.21 9.72 0.66
N HIS A 155 -7.82 8.55 0.87
CA HIS A 155 -7.60 7.72 2.06
C HIS A 155 -6.11 7.44 2.32
N LEU A 156 -5.41 6.89 1.32
CA LEU A 156 -3.98 6.56 1.43
C LEU A 156 -3.15 7.79 1.83
N SER A 157 -3.59 8.99 1.47
CA SER A 157 -2.95 10.25 1.84
C SER A 157 -3.25 10.65 3.28
N ASP A 158 -4.52 10.61 3.66
CA ASP A 158 -5.01 11.14 4.93
C ASP A 158 -4.53 10.30 6.10
N GLU A 159 -4.41 9.00 5.89
CA GLU A 159 -3.85 8.11 6.89
C GLU A 159 -2.44 8.53 7.30
N ILE A 160 -1.59 8.97 6.36
CA ILE A 160 -0.22 9.41 6.71
C ILE A 160 -0.26 10.55 7.72
N ASP A 161 -1.19 11.50 7.56
CA ASP A 161 -1.35 12.61 8.50
C ASP A 161 -1.92 12.13 9.85
N THR A 162 -2.83 11.15 9.84
CA THR A 162 -3.34 10.50 11.07
C THR A 162 -2.20 9.82 11.83
N LEU A 163 -1.36 9.03 11.14
CA LEU A 163 -0.25 8.32 11.76
C LEU A 163 0.81 9.27 12.33
N VAL A 164 1.09 10.39 11.65
CA VAL A 164 2.00 11.42 12.19
C VAL A 164 1.46 12.03 13.48
N LYS A 165 0.15 12.33 13.56
CA LYS A 165 -0.50 12.89 14.75
C LYS A 165 -0.46 11.96 15.97
N LEU A 166 -0.18 10.67 15.79
CA LEU A 166 0.03 9.77 16.93
C LEU A 166 1.23 10.21 17.79
N GLY A 167 2.18 10.96 17.22
CA GLY A 167 3.28 11.57 17.95
C GLY A 167 2.86 12.54 19.06
N ASP A 168 1.61 13.03 19.05
CA ASP A 168 1.06 13.89 20.09
C ASP A 168 0.72 13.12 21.38
N TYR A 169 0.66 11.79 21.32
CA TYR A 169 0.45 10.93 22.47
C TYR A 169 1.80 10.42 23.01
N ASP A 170 2.07 10.68 24.30
CA ASP A 170 3.27 10.21 25.00
C ASP A 170 3.23 8.68 25.20
N ARG A 171 3.60 7.95 24.14
CA ARG A 171 3.64 6.49 24.06
C ARG A 171 4.89 6.03 23.31
N ASP A 172 5.35 4.82 23.62
CA ASP A 172 6.46 4.17 22.93
C ASP A 172 6.00 3.53 21.61
N TRP A 173 5.69 4.39 20.63
CA TRP A 173 5.27 3.98 19.30
C TRP A 173 6.35 3.19 18.55
N GLU A 174 7.64 3.45 18.80
CA GLU A 174 8.74 2.72 18.16
C GLU A 174 8.75 1.26 18.63
N ALA A 175 8.70 1.02 19.95
CA ALA A 175 8.72 -0.34 20.47
C ALA A 175 7.47 -1.13 20.07
N TRP A 176 6.28 -0.51 20.11
CA TRP A 176 5.05 -1.14 19.64
C TRP A 176 5.12 -1.47 18.15
N PHE A 177 5.55 -0.53 17.30
CA PHE A 177 5.62 -0.75 15.86
C PHE A 177 6.66 -1.84 15.50
N GLU A 178 7.80 -1.90 16.18
CA GLU A 178 8.77 -2.98 16.00
C GLU A 178 8.21 -4.36 16.38
N LYS A 179 7.39 -4.41 17.43
CA LYS A 179 6.71 -5.65 17.83
C LYS A 179 5.68 -6.05 16.79
N LEU A 180 4.83 -5.12 16.35
CA LEU A 180 3.82 -5.35 15.31
C LEU A 180 4.46 -5.91 14.04
N VAL A 181 5.52 -5.27 13.53
CA VAL A 181 6.23 -5.74 12.32
C VAL A 181 6.77 -7.16 12.49
N LYS A 182 7.32 -7.51 13.66
CA LYS A 182 7.81 -8.88 13.92
C LYS A 182 6.67 -9.90 13.94
N GLU A 183 5.54 -9.58 14.55
CA GLU A 183 4.36 -10.46 14.61
C GLU A 183 3.77 -10.68 13.22
N LEU A 184 3.63 -9.60 12.45
CA LEU A 184 3.21 -9.63 11.06
C LEU A 184 4.15 -10.51 10.21
N LEU A 185 5.47 -10.32 10.32
CA LEU A 185 6.46 -11.16 9.64
C LEU A 185 6.42 -12.63 10.10
N ALA A 186 6.16 -12.92 11.37
CA ALA A 186 6.08 -14.30 11.85
C ALA A 186 4.89 -15.05 11.26
N LYS A 187 3.73 -14.38 11.11
CA LYS A 187 2.56 -14.93 10.41
C LYS A 187 2.90 -15.32 8.97
N THR A 188 3.87 -14.63 8.35
CA THR A 188 4.24 -14.92 6.96
C THR A 188 5.02 -16.22 6.74
N SER A 189 5.61 -16.76 7.80
CA SER A 189 6.39 -17.99 7.73
C SER A 189 5.52 -19.25 7.82
N ASP A 190 4.20 -19.10 8.02
CA ASP A 190 3.26 -20.22 8.06
C ASP A 190 3.06 -20.84 6.66
N PRO A 191 3.38 -22.14 6.48
CA PRO A 191 3.16 -22.86 5.22
C PRO A 191 1.73 -22.83 4.69
N LYS A 192 0.72 -22.62 5.55
CA LYS A 192 -0.69 -22.53 5.17
C LYS A 192 -1.09 -21.16 4.64
N LEU A 193 -0.27 -20.13 4.88
CA LEU A 193 -0.43 -18.76 4.38
C LEU A 193 0.42 -18.47 3.13
N LYS A 194 1.05 -19.50 2.54
CA LYS A 194 2.02 -19.41 1.42
C LYS A 194 1.51 -18.82 0.08
N VAL A 195 0.29 -18.29 0.00
CA VAL A 195 -0.33 -17.86 -1.28
C VAL A 195 -0.81 -16.39 -1.27
N ARG A 196 -0.47 -15.57 -0.28
CA ARG A 196 -0.87 -14.13 -0.26
C ARG A 196 0.30 -13.23 0.13
N TYR A 197 1.13 -12.80 -0.83
CA TYR A 197 2.31 -11.98 -0.53
C TYR A 197 2.55 -10.83 -1.49
N PHE A 198 2.14 -9.63 -1.05
CA PHE A 198 2.73 -8.39 -1.54
C PHE A 198 2.99 -7.37 -0.41
N LEU A 199 2.06 -7.22 0.54
CA LEU A 199 2.22 -6.31 1.69
C LEU A 199 3.50 -6.59 2.49
N TYR A 200 3.79 -7.87 2.74
CA TYR A 200 4.97 -8.27 3.51
C TYR A 200 6.27 -8.22 2.71
N ILE A 201 6.22 -8.33 1.39
CA ILE A 201 7.40 -8.15 0.53
C ILE A 201 7.86 -6.68 0.58
N ALA A 202 6.93 -5.72 0.66
CA ALA A 202 7.27 -4.30 0.86
C ALA A 202 7.99 -4.08 2.21
N ILE A 203 7.48 -4.68 3.29
CA ILE A 203 8.10 -4.64 4.63
C ILE A 203 9.48 -5.34 4.63
N LEU A 204 9.60 -6.49 3.96
CA LEU A 204 10.86 -7.24 3.80
C LEU A 204 11.88 -6.47 2.97
N LEU A 205 11.49 -5.90 1.84
CA LEU A 205 12.40 -5.11 0.99
C LEU A 205 12.90 -3.87 1.75
N HIS A 206 12.04 -3.14 2.45
CA HIS A 206 12.45 -1.98 3.24
C HIS A 206 13.43 -2.33 4.38
N SER A 207 13.17 -3.44 5.09
CA SER A 207 14.07 -3.92 6.15
C SER A 207 15.41 -4.41 5.60
N VAL A 208 15.45 -5.05 4.43
CA VAL A 208 16.70 -5.41 3.72
C VAL A 208 17.46 -4.16 3.26
N PHE A 209 16.80 -3.16 2.68
CA PHE A 209 17.46 -1.93 2.22
C PHE A 209 17.98 -1.04 3.37
N ARG A 210 17.27 -0.97 4.51
CA ARG A 210 17.80 -0.33 5.74
C ARG A 210 19.01 -1.08 6.31
N GLY A 211 19.01 -2.42 6.25
CA GLY A 211 20.15 -3.25 6.67
C GLY A 211 21.40 -3.06 5.79
N ALA A 212 21.21 -2.89 4.48
CA ALA A 212 22.30 -2.66 3.53
C ALA A 212 22.99 -1.29 3.74
N ARG A 213 22.24 -0.22 4.04
CA ARG A 213 22.83 1.10 4.36
C ARG A 213 23.68 1.09 5.63
N ARG A 214 23.45 0.18 6.58
CA ARG A 214 24.27 0.05 7.80
C ARG A 214 25.67 -0.54 7.53
N ARG A 215 25.86 -1.30 6.43
CA ARG A 215 27.14 -1.95 6.11
C ARG A 215 28.12 -1.05 5.32
N HIS A 216 27.68 0.12 4.86
CA HIS A 216 28.51 1.03 4.04
C HIS A 216 28.85 2.36 4.70
N ARG A 217 28.75 2.49 6.04
CA ARG A 217 29.46 3.59 6.72
C ARG A 217 30.96 3.27 6.74
N PRO A 218 31.83 4.12 6.15
CA PRO A 218 33.25 4.03 6.42
C PRO A 218 33.46 4.20 7.93
N ARG A 219 34.22 3.29 8.53
CA ARG A 219 34.71 3.45 9.90
C ARG A 219 35.69 4.64 9.84
N LEU A 220 35.28 5.80 10.34
CA LEU A 220 36.22 6.89 10.57
C LEU A 220 37.15 6.40 11.69
N GLU A 221 38.42 6.19 11.34
CA GLU A 221 39.46 5.96 12.35
C GLU A 221 39.73 7.29 13.09
N PRO A 222 39.97 7.23 14.41
CA PRO A 222 40.32 8.42 15.17
C PRO A 222 41.77 8.82 14.89
N ASP A 223 41.98 10.10 14.56
CA ASP A 223 43.28 10.79 14.72
C ASP A 223 43.53 11.15 16.20
#